data_AF-A0A971ZPX7-F1
#
_entry.id   AF-A0A971ZPX7-F1
#
_cell.length_a   1.000
_cell.length_b   1.000
_cell.length_c   1.000
_cell.angle_alpha   90.00
_cell.angle_beta   90.00
_cell.angle_gamma   90.00
#
_symmetry.space_group_name_H-M   'P 1'
#
loop_
_entity.id
_entity.type
_entity.pdbx_description
1 polymer ?
#
loop_
_entity_poly.entity_id
_entity_poly.type
_entity_poly.pdbx_seq_one_letter_code
_entity_poly.pdbx_strand_id
1 'polypeptide(L)'
;MNEVWIMRGIVIVTTLIYIVFYVMDRRTIVDERERLIELKAANLQQQVALYGLMAIVVVYLFHPALNAMYPILVFALSSVYTYMFGVFYYRRKM
;
A
#
# COMPACT_ATOMS: atom_id res chain seq x y z
N MET A 1 6.62 -19.28 17.09
CA MET A 1 5.14 -19.39 16.92
C MET A 1 4.44 -18.03 16.88
N ASN A 2 4.81 -17.05 17.71
CA ASN A 2 4.08 -15.77 17.79
C ASN A 2 4.21 -14.85 16.55
N GLU A 3 5.36 -14.81 15.89
CA GLU A 3 5.60 -13.88 14.76
C GLU A 3 4.67 -14.13 13.56
N VAL A 4 4.43 -15.39 13.21
CA VAL A 4 3.54 -15.76 12.11
C VAL A 4 2.11 -15.35 12.38
N TRP A 5 1.64 -15.49 13.62
CA TRP A 5 0.30 -15.05 14.02
C TRP A 5 0.17 -13.52 14.00
N ILE A 6 1.21 -12.80 14.42
CA ILE A 6 1.26 -11.34 14.35
C ILE A 6 1.19 -10.88 12.89
N MET A 7 2.00 -11.46 12.00
CA MET A 7 1.99 -11.13 10.58
C MET A 7 0.63 -11.42 9.92
N ARG A 8 0.02 -12.57 10.23
CA ARG A 8 -1.35 -12.90 9.77
C ARG A 8 -2.37 -11.89 10.27
N GLY A 9 -2.28 -11.51 11.55
CA GLY A 9 -3.14 -10.48 12.14
C GLY A 9 -3.03 -9.15 11.41
N ILE A 10 -1.80 -8.69 11.12
CA ILE A 10 -1.55 -7.45 10.36
C ILE A 10 -2.16 -7.52 8.96
N VAL A 11 -1.98 -8.63 8.24
CA VAL A 11 -2.55 -8.82 6.90
C VAL A 11 -4.08 -8.79 6.94
N ILE A 12 -4.70 -9.51 7.88
CA ILE A 12 -6.15 -9.53 8.04
C ILE A 12 -6.68 -8.12 8.35
N VAL A 13 -6.09 -7.43 9.33
CA VAL A 13 -6.50 -6.08 9.71
C VAL A 13 -6.36 -5.11 8.54
N THR A 14 -5.24 -5.15 7.82
CA THR A 14 -5.03 -4.28 6.65
C THR A 14 -6.02 -4.57 5.54
N THR A 15 -6.34 -5.84 5.32
CA THR A 15 -7.34 -6.25 4.32
C THR A 15 -8.72 -5.71 4.69
N LEU A 16 -9.12 -5.81 5.96
CA LEU A 16 -10.37 -5.24 6.45
C LEU A 16 -10.41 -3.71 6.28
N ILE A 17 -9.33 -3.02 6.62
CA ILE A 17 -9.21 -1.56 6.41
C ILE A 17 -9.36 -1.21 4.92
N TYR A 18 -8.70 -1.96 4.04
CA TYR A 18 -8.79 -1.75 2.59
C TYR A 18 -10.22 -2.01 2.07
N ILE A 19 -10.90 -3.05 2.54
CA ILE A 19 -12.29 -3.33 2.16
C ILE A 19 -13.21 -2.19 2.59
N VAL A 20 -13.08 -1.70 3.83
CA VAL A 20 -13.87 -0.55 4.32
C VAL A 20 -13.62 0.67 3.44
N PHE A 21 -12.36 0.96 3.13
CA PHE A 21 -12.00 2.05 2.22
C PHE A 21 -12.64 1.87 0.84
N TYR A 22 -12.50 0.69 0.23
CA TYR A 22 -13.05 0.39 -1.10
C TYR A 22 -14.58 0.54 -1.15
N VAL A 23 -15.29 0.11 -0.10
CA VAL A 23 -16.75 0.24 0.00
C VAL A 23 -17.16 1.71 0.19
N MET A 24 -16.41 2.48 0.98
CA MET A 24 -16.63 3.93 1.07
C MET A 24 -16.40 4.61 -0.28
N ASP A 25 -15.38 4.17 -1.01
CA ASP A 25 -14.97 4.76 -2.28
C ASP A 25 -15.96 4.50 -3.43
N ARG A 26 -16.54 3.31 -3.49
CA ARG A 26 -17.55 2.96 -4.51
C ARG A 26 -18.85 3.74 -4.43
N ARG A 27 -19.10 4.49 -3.35
CA ARG A 27 -20.29 5.36 -3.25
C ARG A 27 -20.11 6.70 -3.96
N THR A 28 -18.92 6.98 -4.47
CA THR A 28 -18.61 8.20 -5.23
C THR A 28 -18.97 8.01 -6.70
N ILE A 29 -19.63 9.01 -7.31
CA ILE A 29 -19.97 8.98 -8.74
C ILE A 29 -18.67 9.03 -9.54
N VAL A 30 -18.46 8.07 -10.44
CA VAL A 30 -17.22 7.94 -11.23
C VAL A 30 -17.24 8.95 -12.38
N ASP A 31 -16.93 10.20 -12.06
CA ASP A 31 -16.69 11.25 -13.04
C ASP A 31 -15.25 11.22 -13.56
N GLU A 32 -14.99 11.96 -14.64
CA GLU A 32 -13.67 12.07 -15.27
C GLU A 32 -12.58 12.57 -14.29
N ARG A 33 -12.96 13.41 -13.31
CA ARG A 33 -12.09 13.85 -12.21
C ARG A 33 -11.70 12.72 -11.27
N GLU A 34 -12.63 11.85 -10.92
CA GLU A 34 -12.38 10.73 -10.01
C GLU A 34 -11.42 9.72 -10.66
N ARG A 35 -11.59 9.47 -11.96
CA ARG A 35 -10.66 8.64 -12.73
C ARG A 35 -9.24 9.22 -12.78
N LEU A 36 -9.11 10.55 -12.87
CA LEU A 36 -7.80 11.21 -12.79
C LEU A 36 -7.18 11.11 -11.40
N ILE A 37 -7.98 11.14 -10.33
CA ILE A 37 -7.52 10.94 -8.95
C ILE A 37 -6.97 9.53 -8.78
N GLU A 38 -7.69 8.50 -9.22
CA GLU A 38 -7.25 7.10 -9.17
C GLU A 38 -5.93 6.90 -9.93
N LEU A 39 -5.80 7.47 -11.14
CA LEU A 39 -4.57 7.38 -11.93
C LEU A 39 -3.37 8.06 -11.26
N LYS A 40 -3.58 9.23 -10.63
CA LYS A 40 -2.52 9.91 -9.88
C LYS A 40 -2.11 9.16 -8.62
N ALA A 41 -3.07 8.58 -7.91
CA ALA A 41 -2.80 7.74 -6.76
C ALA A 41 -2.04 6.46 -7.15
N ALA A 42 -2.44 5.81 -8.25
CA ALA A 42 -1.78 4.62 -8.78
C ALA A 42 -0.33 4.91 -9.25
N ASN A 43 -0.10 6.05 -9.90
CA ASN A 43 1.26 6.47 -10.29
C ASN A 43 2.14 6.73 -9.06
N LEU A 44 1.60 7.41 -8.04
CA LEU A 44 2.31 7.62 -6.78
C LEU A 44 2.65 6.28 -6.10
N GLN A 45 1.70 5.35 -6.05
CA GLN A 45 1.91 4.01 -5.52
C GLN A 45 3.01 3.27 -6.29
N GLN A 46 3.03 3.35 -7.63
CA GLN A 46 4.09 2.73 -8.44
C GLN A 46 5.47 3.32 -8.15
N GLN A 47 5.58 4.64 -7.99
CA GLN A 47 6.85 5.28 -7.64
C GLN A 47 7.35 4.83 -6.26
N VAL A 48 6.48 4.84 -5.26
CA VAL A 48 6.81 4.35 -3.91
C VAL A 48 7.18 2.86 -3.94
N ALA A 49 6.50 2.07 -4.76
CA ALA A 49 6.82 0.67 -4.94
C ALA A 49 8.22 0.47 -5.54
N LEU A 50 8.58 1.22 -6.58
CA LEU A 50 9.92 1.15 -7.18
C LEU A 50 11.01 1.52 -6.16
N TYR A 51 10.84 2.63 -5.44
CA TYR A 51 11.80 3.03 -4.40
C TYR A 51 11.86 2.01 -3.26
N GLY A 52 10.72 1.45 -2.86
CA GLY A 52 10.64 0.40 -1.84
C GLY A 52 11.39 -0.86 -2.25
N LEU A 53 11.25 -1.31 -3.51
CA LEU A 53 11.98 -2.47 -4.03
C LEU A 53 13.49 -2.20 -4.04
N MET A 54 13.92 -1.02 -4.49
CA MET A 54 15.34 -0.63 -4.45
C MET A 54 15.88 -0.66 -3.02
N ALA A 55 15.14 -0.12 -2.06
CA ALA A 55 15.53 -0.15 -0.65
C ALA A 55 15.63 -1.58 -0.10
N ILE A 56 14.69 -2.47 -0.46
CA ILE A 56 14.74 -3.88 -0.07
C ILE A 56 15.98 -4.57 -0.62
N VAL A 57 16.32 -4.34 -1.89
CA VAL A 57 17.56 -4.88 -2.49
C VAL A 57 18.78 -4.42 -1.70
N VAL A 58 18.87 -3.12 -1.37
CA VAL A 58 19.98 -2.59 -0.56
C VAL A 58 20.04 -3.25 0.82
N VAL A 59 18.90 -3.42 1.50
CA VAL A 59 18.85 -4.11 2.81
C VAL A 59 19.36 -5.54 2.70
N TYR A 60 18.99 -6.28 1.64
CA TYR A 60 19.45 -7.65 1.43
C TYR A 60 20.93 -7.77 1.11
N LEU A 61 21.53 -6.77 0.47
CA LEU A 61 22.97 -6.74 0.23
C LEU A 61 23.77 -6.68 1.54
N PHE A 62 23.27 -5.95 2.54
CA PHE A 62 23.94 -5.82 3.84
C PHE A 62 23.50 -6.89 4.86
N HIS A 63 22.26 -7.38 4.77
CA HIS A 63 21.67 -8.33 5.72
C HIS A 63 20.99 -9.51 5.00
N PRO A 64 21.76 -10.42 4.37
CA PRO A 64 21.22 -11.52 3.56
C PRO A 64 20.46 -12.58 4.37
N ALA A 65 20.73 -12.69 5.68
CA ALA A 65 20.06 -13.63 6.57
C ALA A 65 18.68 -13.14 7.06
N LEU A 66 18.27 -11.92 6.70
CA LEU A 66 17.01 -11.35 7.12
C LEU A 66 15.85 -12.09 6.44
N ASN A 67 14.82 -12.45 7.20
CA ASN A 67 13.67 -13.18 6.67
C ASN A 67 12.89 -12.32 5.65
N ALA A 68 12.82 -12.78 4.40
CA ALA A 68 12.16 -12.14 3.26
C ALA A 68 10.73 -11.68 3.53
N MET A 69 10.05 -12.36 4.45
CA MET A 69 8.67 -12.05 4.78
C MET A 69 8.49 -10.65 5.38
N TYR A 70 9.46 -10.15 6.15
CA TYR A 70 9.39 -8.81 6.76
C TYR A 70 9.40 -7.66 5.74
N PRO A 71 10.41 -7.52 4.87
CA PRO A 71 10.45 -6.46 3.86
C PRO A 71 9.32 -6.59 2.83
N ILE A 72 8.92 -7.82 2.46
CA ILE A 72 7.76 -8.04 1.58
C ILE A 72 6.47 -7.54 2.24
N LEU A 73 6.27 -7.81 3.54
CA LEU A 73 5.12 -7.32 4.28
C LEU A 73 5.12 -5.79 4.33
N VAL A 74 6.25 -5.17 4.69
CA VAL A 74 6.39 -3.71 4.72
C VAL A 74 6.10 -3.08 3.35
N PHE A 75 6.60 -3.70 2.28
CA PHE A 75 6.33 -3.27 0.91
C PHE A 75 4.85 -3.32 0.57
N ALA A 76 4.19 -4.46 0.82
CA ALA A 76 2.78 -4.64 0.53
C ALA A 76 1.92 -3.62 1.29
N LEU A 77 2.18 -3.42 2.59
CA LEU A 77 1.48 -2.44 3.40
C LEU A 77 1.70 -1.01 2.88
N SER A 78 2.95 -0.64 2.64
CA SER A 78 3.31 0.70 2.14
C SER A 78 2.61 1.01 0.82
N SER A 79 2.55 0.03 -0.08
CA SER A 79 1.86 0.14 -1.37
C SER A 79 0.36 0.38 -1.20
N VAL A 80 -0.32 -0.44 -0.39
CA VAL A 80 -1.76 -0.31 -0.12
C VAL A 80 -2.09 1.03 0.54
N TYR A 81 -1.34 1.42 1.58
CA TYR A 81 -1.57 2.68 2.27
C TYR A 81 -1.25 3.88 1.38
N THR A 82 -0.20 3.83 0.56
CA THR A 82 0.12 4.91 -0.40
C THR A 82 -1.03 5.16 -1.36
N TYR A 83 -1.66 4.09 -1.87
CA TYR A 83 -2.82 4.23 -2.74
C TYR A 83 -3.99 4.89 -2.00
N MET A 84 -4.36 4.36 -0.82
CA MET A 84 -5.48 4.88 -0.03
C MET A 84 -5.29 6.36 0.36
N PHE A 85 -4.09 6.71 0.85
CA PHE A 85 -3.75 8.09 1.17
C PHE A 85 -3.68 8.97 -0.08
N GLY A 86 -3.18 8.44 -1.19
CA GLY A 86 -3.11 9.13 -2.47
C GLY A 86 -4.49 9.53 -2.96
N VAL A 87 -5.43 8.58 -3.02
CA VAL A 87 -6.84 8.84 -3.41
C VAL A 87 -7.45 9.91 -2.51
N PHE A 88 -7.32 9.75 -1.19
CA PHE A 88 -7.88 10.70 -0.22
C PHE A 88 -7.27 12.11 -0.34
N TYR A 89 -5.95 12.19 -0.50
CA TYR A 89 -5.23 13.45 -0.64
C TYR A 89 -5.59 14.19 -1.93
N TYR A 90 -5.62 13.49 -3.07
CA TYR A 90 -5.97 14.10 -4.34
C TYR A 90 -7.43 14.51 -4.40
N ARG A 91 -8.35 13.75 -3.78
CA ARG A 91 -9.77 14.14 -3.65
C ARG A 91 -9.97 15.40 -2.81
N ARG A 92 -9.16 15.62 -1.78
CA ARG A 92 -9.22 16.86 -0.98
C ARG A 92 -8.61 18.08 -1.65
N LYS A 93 -7.70 17.85 -2.60
CA LYS A 93 -6.90 18.92 -3.23
C LYS A 93 -7.51 19.44 -4.55
N MET A 94 -8.28 18.61 -5.26
CA MET A 94 -8.89 18.94 -6.56
C MET A 94 -10.36 19.36 -6.44
#